data_AF-A0A8T2UEP4-F1
#
_entry.id   AF-A0A8T2UEP4-F1
#
_cell.length_a   1.000
_cell.length_b   1.000
_cell.length_c   1.000
_cell.angle_alpha   90.00
_cell.angle_beta   90.00
_cell.angle_gamma   90.00
#
_symmetry.space_group_name_H-M   'P 1'
#
loop_
_entity.id
_entity.type
_entity.pdbx_description
1 polymer ?
#
loop_
_entity_poly.entity_id
_entity_poly.type
_entity_poly.pdbx_seq_one_letter_code
_entity_poly.pdbx_strand_id
1 'polypeptide(L)'
;MVQDDDDQLSENIPTFKSLGLCDQLCEACAALSWEKPTKIQVETLPLAFEGRDLIGLAQTGSGKTGAFALPIIQDLLDHPQTLFACIISPTRELAIQIAEQFEALGSGIGLKCTVVVGGVDMMAQAISLAKRPHIVVGTPGRLVDHLTNTKGFSLRSIKYLVLDEADRLLSMDYEHEIDEILKLVPKERRTYLFSATMTNKVAKLQRACLKNPAKIQVSSKYTTVDTLKQEYVFVPVKSKDCALVYLLNELAGSTTMVFTRTCECTRKVAMILRSLGLDAIPINGQMSQPKRLGALNKFKAGERSILICTDVASRGLDIPSVDVVVNYDIPMNSKDYIHRVGRTARAGRSGRAVSIVTQYDIGLFLRIEELIGKKLPEFPMDDEERKLLEERVSEAQRIATMKMRERGGMRKGKKRRGTDGDDEDDHIVAKRSFGGKKQKGFAR
;
A
#
# COMPACT_ATOMS: atom_id res chain seq x y z
N MET A 1 -37.82 -22.07 -4.70
CA MET A 1 -36.84 -22.75 -5.56
C MET A 1 -36.61 -21.87 -6.77
N VAL A 2 -35.72 -20.89 -6.62
CA VAL A 2 -35.12 -20.16 -7.73
C VAL A 2 -33.69 -20.66 -7.68
N GLN A 3 -33.30 -21.48 -8.65
CA GLN A 3 -31.92 -21.92 -8.80
C GLN A 3 -31.12 -20.68 -9.23
N ASP A 4 -30.12 -20.33 -8.43
CA ASP A 4 -29.12 -19.34 -8.79
C ASP A 4 -28.32 -19.89 -9.98
N ASP A 5 -28.53 -19.28 -11.15
CA ASP A 5 -27.81 -19.52 -12.41
C ASP A 5 -26.37 -18.96 -12.36
N ASP A 6 -25.61 -19.21 -11.29
CA ASP A 6 -24.21 -18.74 -11.14
C ASP A 6 -23.17 -19.87 -11.30
N ASP A 7 -23.61 -21.12 -11.53
CA ASP A 7 -22.75 -22.32 -11.60
C ASP A 7 -22.54 -22.88 -13.03
N GLN A 8 -22.64 -22.07 -14.09
CA GLN A 8 -22.38 -22.48 -15.49
C GLN A 8 -21.34 -21.65 -16.26
N LEU A 9 -20.31 -21.12 -15.59
CA LEU A 9 -19.15 -20.52 -16.26
C LEU A 9 -17.84 -21.16 -15.81
N SER A 10 -17.74 -22.49 -15.92
CA SER A 10 -16.46 -23.17 -16.14
C SER A 10 -16.01 -22.94 -17.59
N GLU A 11 -15.85 -21.68 -18.00
CA GLU A 11 -15.32 -21.31 -19.30
C GLU A 11 -13.79 -21.45 -19.30
N ASN A 12 -13.26 -22.05 -20.37
CA ASN A 12 -11.82 -22.18 -20.66
C ASN A 12 -11.06 -20.88 -20.39
N ILE A 13 -10.39 -20.77 -19.24
CA ILE A 13 -9.50 -19.63 -18.97
C ILE A 13 -8.40 -19.67 -20.04
N PRO A 14 -8.28 -18.63 -20.89
CA PRO A 14 -7.30 -18.64 -21.98
C PRO A 14 -5.88 -18.68 -21.40
N THR A 15 -4.96 -19.25 -22.15
CA THR A 15 -3.53 -19.24 -21.83
C THR A 15 -2.90 -17.93 -22.30
N PHE A 16 -1.77 -17.54 -21.71
CA PHE A 16 -0.99 -16.39 -22.22
C PHE A 16 -0.66 -16.51 -23.71
N LYS A 17 -0.29 -17.71 -24.15
CA LYS A 17 0.00 -18.01 -25.56
C LYS A 17 -1.22 -17.78 -26.46
N SER A 18 -2.41 -18.21 -26.04
CA SER A 18 -3.64 -17.96 -26.80
C SER A 18 -4.06 -16.49 -26.86
N LEU A 19 -3.54 -15.65 -25.95
CA LEU A 19 -3.76 -14.19 -25.97
C LEU A 19 -2.77 -13.45 -26.87
N GLY A 20 -1.87 -14.16 -27.56
CA GLY A 20 -0.88 -13.57 -28.47
C GLY A 20 0.46 -13.24 -27.83
N LEU A 21 0.75 -13.75 -26.63
CA LEU A 21 2.05 -13.58 -25.99
C LEU A 21 3.10 -14.51 -26.63
N CYS A 22 4.31 -14.00 -26.89
CA CYS A 22 5.41 -14.79 -27.46
C CYS A 22 5.95 -15.84 -26.47
N ASP A 23 6.64 -16.86 -27.00
CA ASP A 23 7.10 -18.01 -26.21
C ASP A 23 8.09 -17.59 -25.11
N GLN A 24 9.01 -16.66 -25.40
CA GLN A 24 9.97 -16.15 -24.41
C GLN A 24 9.28 -15.51 -23.19
N LEU A 25 8.18 -14.78 -23.42
CA LEU A 25 7.42 -14.15 -22.34
C LEU A 25 6.49 -15.13 -21.63
N CYS A 26 6.01 -16.17 -22.33
CA CYS A 26 5.29 -17.27 -21.69
C CYS A 26 6.20 -18.04 -20.71
N GLU A 27 7.44 -18.32 -21.09
CA GLU A 27 8.45 -18.93 -20.22
C GLU A 27 8.77 -18.05 -19.01
N ALA A 28 8.94 -16.73 -19.23
CA ALA A 28 9.15 -15.79 -18.14
C ALA A 28 7.95 -15.75 -17.16
N CYS A 29 6.71 -15.78 -17.66
CA CYS A 29 5.52 -15.88 -16.83
C CYS A 29 5.52 -17.17 -16.00
N ALA A 30 5.83 -18.32 -16.63
CA ALA A 30 5.90 -19.61 -15.93
C ALA A 30 6.98 -19.63 -14.83
N ALA A 31 8.16 -19.05 -15.09
CA ALA A 31 9.23 -18.92 -14.09
C ALA A 31 8.81 -18.05 -12.88
N LEU A 32 7.92 -17.09 -13.09
CA LEU A 32 7.33 -16.26 -12.03
C LEU A 32 6.07 -16.89 -11.41
N SER A 33 5.76 -18.15 -11.73
CA SER A 33 4.56 -18.86 -11.28
C SER A 33 3.26 -18.17 -11.71
N TRP A 34 3.27 -17.48 -12.85
CA TRP A 34 2.08 -16.92 -13.49
C TRP A 34 1.51 -17.96 -14.47
N GLU A 35 0.83 -18.97 -13.94
CA GLU A 35 0.33 -20.08 -14.75
C GLU A 35 -0.84 -19.68 -15.66
N LYS A 36 -1.71 -18.77 -15.18
CA LYS A 36 -2.91 -18.32 -15.89
C LYS A 36 -3.02 -16.80 -15.87
N PRO A 37 -3.45 -16.16 -16.98
CA PRO A 37 -3.68 -14.73 -17.00
C PRO A 37 -4.84 -14.35 -16.09
N THR A 38 -4.71 -13.23 -15.39
CA THR A 38 -5.80 -12.68 -14.58
C THR A 38 -6.88 -12.06 -15.47
N LYS A 39 -8.10 -11.87 -14.95
CA LYS A 39 -9.22 -11.27 -15.72
C LYS A 39 -8.83 -9.96 -16.42
N ILE A 40 -8.10 -9.08 -15.74
CA ILE A 40 -7.64 -7.81 -16.33
C ILE A 40 -6.63 -8.05 -17.47
N GLN A 41 -5.76 -9.06 -17.36
CA GLN A 41 -4.79 -9.40 -18.41
C GLN A 41 -5.49 -10.00 -19.63
N VAL A 42 -6.49 -10.88 -19.42
CA VAL A 42 -7.30 -11.46 -20.49
C VAL A 42 -7.95 -10.37 -21.36
N GLU A 43 -8.54 -9.37 -20.73
CA GLU A 43 -9.20 -8.28 -21.46
C GLU A 43 -8.21 -7.25 -22.02
N THR A 44 -7.08 -7.00 -21.34
CA THR A 44 -6.13 -5.94 -21.71
C THR A 44 -5.18 -6.36 -22.83
N LEU A 45 -4.64 -7.58 -22.79
CA LEU A 45 -3.55 -8.00 -23.68
C LEU A 45 -3.91 -7.91 -25.18
N PRO A 46 -5.06 -8.44 -25.65
CA PRO A 46 -5.41 -8.36 -27.07
C PRO A 46 -5.50 -6.91 -27.57
N LEU A 47 -6.14 -6.04 -26.78
CA LEU A 47 -6.30 -4.62 -27.10
C LEU A 47 -4.96 -3.86 -27.07
N ALA A 48 -4.05 -4.28 -26.19
CA ALA A 48 -2.70 -3.73 -26.13
C ALA A 48 -1.90 -4.07 -27.40
N PHE A 49 -2.01 -5.31 -27.89
CA PHE A 49 -1.33 -5.77 -29.11
C PHE A 49 -1.87 -5.13 -30.40
N GLU A 50 -3.14 -4.69 -30.41
CA GLU A 50 -3.69 -3.82 -31.47
C GLU A 50 -3.07 -2.40 -31.47
N GLY A 51 -2.28 -2.06 -30.45
CA GLY A 51 -1.62 -0.77 -30.32
C GLY A 51 -2.55 0.36 -29.85
N ARG A 52 -3.69 0.02 -29.23
CA ARG A 52 -4.63 0.99 -28.65
C ARG A 52 -4.09 1.61 -27.37
N ASP A 53 -4.50 2.84 -27.10
CA ASP A 53 -4.44 3.42 -25.76
C ASP A 53 -5.40 2.67 -24.81
N LEU A 54 -5.04 2.52 -23.54
CA LEU A 54 -5.79 1.67 -22.61
C LEU A 54 -6.13 2.38 -21.31
N ILE A 55 -7.33 2.12 -20.79
CA ILE A 55 -7.73 2.44 -19.42
C ILE A 55 -8.08 1.15 -18.72
N GLY A 56 -7.26 0.73 -17.75
CA GLY A 56 -7.51 -0.45 -16.94
C GLY A 56 -8.04 -0.08 -15.55
N LEU A 57 -9.29 -0.42 -15.27
CA LEU A 57 -9.92 -0.25 -13.96
C LEU A 57 -9.99 -1.60 -13.25
N ALA A 58 -9.10 -1.78 -12.27
CA ALA A 58 -9.07 -2.98 -11.44
C ALA A 58 -8.43 -2.72 -10.07
N GLN A 59 -8.82 -3.52 -9.08
CA GLN A 59 -8.31 -3.43 -7.71
C GLN A 59 -6.82 -3.77 -7.61
N THR A 60 -6.18 -3.38 -6.50
CA THR A 60 -4.80 -3.79 -6.20
C THR A 60 -4.70 -5.32 -6.13
N GLY A 61 -3.62 -5.89 -6.67
CA GLY A 61 -3.42 -7.34 -6.69
C GLY A 61 -4.15 -8.08 -7.83
N SER A 62 -4.85 -7.38 -8.71
CA SER A 62 -5.53 -7.98 -9.88
C SER A 62 -4.61 -8.35 -11.05
N GLY A 63 -3.30 -8.08 -10.96
CA GLY A 63 -2.34 -8.35 -12.04
C GLY A 63 -2.14 -7.20 -13.04
N LYS A 64 -2.51 -5.96 -12.68
CA LYS A 64 -2.35 -4.74 -13.52
C LYS A 64 -0.92 -4.54 -14.04
N THR A 65 0.09 -4.81 -13.22
CA THR A 65 1.50 -4.66 -13.61
C THR A 65 1.83 -5.56 -14.80
N GLY A 66 1.44 -6.84 -14.76
CA GLY A 66 1.58 -7.73 -15.92
C GLY A 66 0.77 -7.27 -17.13
N ALA A 67 -0.43 -6.69 -16.91
CA ALA A 67 -1.30 -6.23 -17.98
C ALA A 67 -0.71 -5.10 -18.84
N PHE A 68 0.17 -4.25 -18.27
CA PHE A 68 0.93 -3.27 -19.07
C PHE A 68 2.37 -3.69 -19.36
N ALA A 69 3.02 -4.46 -18.49
CA ALA A 69 4.42 -4.83 -18.70
C ALA A 69 4.60 -5.80 -19.88
N LEU A 70 3.77 -6.84 -19.95
CA LEU A 70 3.84 -7.86 -21.02
C LEU A 70 3.76 -7.26 -22.44
N PRO A 71 2.77 -6.43 -22.79
CA PRO A 71 2.70 -5.88 -24.14
C PRO A 71 3.84 -4.90 -24.44
N ILE A 72 4.32 -4.15 -23.44
CA ILE A 72 5.48 -3.25 -23.59
C ILE A 72 6.75 -4.06 -23.89
N ILE A 73 6.97 -5.16 -23.17
CA ILE A 73 8.17 -5.98 -23.34
C ILE A 73 8.11 -6.73 -24.69
N GLN A 74 6.94 -7.23 -25.09
CA GLN A 74 6.78 -7.86 -26.40
C GLN A 74 7.08 -6.89 -27.54
N ASP A 75 6.54 -5.67 -27.48
CA ASP A 75 6.82 -4.67 -28.51
C ASP A 75 8.28 -4.19 -28.49
N LEU A 76 8.93 -4.21 -27.32
CA LEU A 76 10.37 -3.95 -27.22
C LEU A 76 11.21 -5.06 -27.88
N LEU A 77 10.76 -6.32 -27.83
CA LEU A 77 11.41 -7.43 -28.52
C LEU A 77 11.35 -7.27 -30.04
N ASP A 78 10.20 -6.87 -30.56
CA ASP A 78 9.99 -6.64 -31.99
C ASP A 78 10.70 -5.35 -32.47
N HIS A 79 10.78 -4.34 -31.59
CA HIS A 79 11.35 -3.04 -31.89
C HIS A 79 12.39 -2.58 -30.84
N PRO A 80 13.60 -3.20 -30.81
CA PRO A 80 14.60 -2.89 -29.79
C PRO A 80 15.02 -1.42 -29.77
N GLN A 81 14.78 -0.75 -28.65
CA GLN A 81 15.14 0.66 -28.46
C GLN A 81 15.44 0.98 -27.00
N THR A 82 16.45 1.81 -26.75
CA THR A 82 16.62 2.44 -25.43
C THR A 82 15.52 3.47 -25.16
N LEU A 83 15.19 3.71 -23.89
CA LEU A 83 14.16 4.67 -23.47
C LEU A 83 12.86 4.43 -24.24
N PHE A 84 12.36 3.20 -24.16
CA PHE A 84 11.18 2.72 -24.87
C PHE A 84 9.88 3.03 -24.10
N ALA A 85 9.92 2.91 -22.77
CA ALA A 85 8.76 3.19 -21.92
C ALA A 85 9.12 4.03 -20.71
N CYS A 86 8.18 4.89 -20.30
CA CYS A 86 8.20 5.61 -19.03
C CYS A 86 6.96 5.23 -18.20
N ILE A 87 7.17 4.74 -16.99
CA ILE A 87 6.11 4.39 -16.06
C ILE A 87 6.13 5.36 -14.88
N ILE A 88 5.01 6.04 -14.67
CA ILE A 88 4.81 6.97 -13.57
C ILE A 88 4.01 6.25 -12.49
N SER A 89 4.54 6.26 -11.26
CA SER A 89 3.93 5.63 -10.08
C SER A 89 3.92 6.60 -8.90
N PRO A 90 2.88 6.59 -8.03
CA PRO A 90 2.72 7.59 -6.96
C PRO A 90 3.73 7.48 -5.83
N THR A 91 4.35 6.31 -5.61
CA THR A 91 5.24 6.08 -4.47
C THR A 91 6.57 5.47 -4.92
N ARG A 92 7.62 5.74 -4.14
CA ARG A 92 8.98 5.28 -4.46
C ARG A 92 9.04 3.77 -4.53
N GLU A 93 8.37 3.12 -3.60
CA GLU A 93 8.46 1.69 -3.43
C GLU A 93 7.58 0.94 -4.44
N LEU A 94 6.42 1.49 -4.83
CA LEU A 94 5.67 0.94 -5.96
C LEU A 94 6.46 1.07 -7.27
N ALA A 95 7.21 2.17 -7.47
CA ALA A 95 8.11 2.31 -8.60
C ALA A 95 9.22 1.23 -8.60
N ILE A 96 9.80 0.92 -7.43
CA ILE A 96 10.77 -0.17 -7.28
C ILE A 96 10.13 -1.52 -7.62
N GLN A 97 8.95 -1.82 -7.07
CA GLN A 97 8.23 -3.07 -7.35
C GLN A 97 7.92 -3.24 -8.83
N ILE A 98 7.47 -2.17 -9.51
CA ILE A 98 7.22 -2.22 -10.95
C ILE A 98 8.51 -2.52 -11.72
N ALA A 99 9.63 -1.87 -11.36
CA ALA A 99 10.91 -2.12 -12.01
C ALA A 99 11.39 -3.57 -11.83
N GLU A 100 11.29 -4.11 -10.62
CA GLU A 100 11.61 -5.52 -10.34
C GLU A 100 10.77 -6.47 -11.20
N GLN A 101 9.48 -6.16 -11.44
CA GLN A 101 8.63 -6.95 -12.33
C GLN A 101 9.07 -6.88 -13.80
N PHE A 102 9.45 -5.69 -14.28
CA PHE A 102 10.00 -5.55 -15.63
C PHE A 102 11.31 -6.32 -15.80
N GLU A 103 12.21 -6.23 -14.81
CA GLU A 103 13.49 -6.94 -14.83
C GLU A 103 13.30 -8.46 -14.76
N ALA A 104 12.38 -8.93 -13.92
CA ALA A 104 12.06 -10.35 -13.82
C ALA A 104 11.50 -10.91 -15.13
N LEU A 105 10.49 -10.25 -15.70
CA LEU A 105 9.87 -10.63 -16.98
C LEU A 105 10.85 -10.51 -18.16
N GLY A 106 11.72 -9.52 -18.14
CA GLY A 106 12.68 -9.22 -19.21
C GLY A 106 14.07 -9.82 -19.02
N SER A 107 14.28 -10.65 -17.99
CA SER A 107 15.59 -11.18 -17.61
C SER A 107 16.23 -12.01 -18.74
N GLY A 108 15.45 -12.88 -19.38
CA GLY A 108 15.90 -13.72 -20.50
C GLY A 108 16.27 -12.96 -21.77
N ILE A 109 15.90 -11.68 -21.88
CA ILE A 109 16.07 -10.87 -23.09
C ILE A 109 16.99 -9.65 -22.86
N GLY A 110 17.63 -9.57 -21.68
CA GLY A 110 18.55 -8.48 -21.35
C GLY A 110 17.89 -7.12 -21.16
N LEU A 111 16.61 -7.10 -20.73
CA LEU A 111 15.91 -5.86 -20.41
C LEU A 111 16.65 -5.10 -19.30
N LYS A 112 16.63 -3.77 -19.39
CA LYS A 112 17.31 -2.86 -18.45
C LYS A 112 16.30 -1.84 -18.00
N CYS A 113 16.11 -1.76 -16.68
CA CYS A 113 15.22 -0.80 -16.06
C CYS A 113 16.03 0.15 -15.16
N THR A 114 15.58 1.39 -15.02
CA THR A 114 16.12 2.33 -14.03
C THR A 114 14.97 2.94 -13.24
N VAL A 115 15.13 2.95 -11.92
CA VAL A 115 14.18 3.58 -10.99
C VAL A 115 14.61 5.01 -10.68
N VAL A 116 13.66 5.94 -10.81
CA VAL A 116 13.86 7.38 -10.64
C VAL A 116 12.94 7.92 -9.54
N VAL A 117 13.44 8.00 -8.31
CA VAL A 117 12.64 8.30 -7.11
C VAL A 117 13.30 9.28 -6.13
N GLY A 118 12.48 10.02 -5.37
CA GLY A 118 12.97 10.95 -4.33
C GLY A 118 13.74 10.23 -3.22
N GLY A 119 14.64 10.92 -2.50
CA GLY A 119 15.35 10.34 -1.35
C GLY A 119 16.37 9.24 -1.69
N VAL A 120 16.80 9.15 -2.95
CA VAL A 120 17.99 8.43 -3.43
C VAL A 120 18.92 9.48 -4.05
N ASP A 121 20.23 9.23 -4.01
CA ASP A 121 21.22 10.15 -4.55
C ASP A 121 20.95 10.51 -6.03
N MET A 122 21.04 11.79 -6.35
CA MET A 122 20.71 12.33 -7.68
C MET A 122 21.79 11.93 -8.71
N MET A 123 23.06 11.92 -8.31
CA MET A 123 24.17 11.59 -9.20
C MET A 123 24.15 10.11 -9.58
N ALA A 124 23.86 9.22 -8.63
CA ALA A 124 23.70 7.78 -8.87
C ALA A 124 22.56 7.49 -9.87
N GLN A 125 21.43 8.19 -9.74
CA GLN A 125 20.32 8.09 -10.71
C GLN A 125 20.72 8.66 -12.07
N ALA A 126 21.42 9.80 -12.13
CA ALA A 126 21.90 10.38 -13.37
C ALA A 126 22.86 9.43 -14.12
N ILE A 127 23.78 8.77 -13.41
CA ILE A 127 24.68 7.74 -13.98
C ILE A 127 23.86 6.57 -14.53
N SER A 128 22.83 6.14 -13.81
CA SER A 128 21.97 5.02 -14.25
C SER A 128 21.14 5.39 -15.49
N LEU A 129 20.68 6.63 -15.60
CA LEU A 129 20.00 7.16 -16.78
C LEU A 129 20.94 7.32 -17.98
N ALA A 130 22.20 7.69 -17.75
CA ALA A 130 23.21 7.82 -18.79
C ALA A 130 23.53 6.48 -19.49
N LYS A 131 23.28 5.34 -18.82
CA LYS A 131 23.37 3.99 -19.40
C LYS A 131 22.25 3.68 -20.40
N ARG A 132 21.29 4.60 -20.60
CA ARG A 132 20.16 4.48 -21.54
C ARG A 132 19.36 3.18 -21.35
N PRO A 133 18.70 2.99 -20.20
CA PRO A 133 17.86 1.81 -19.94
C PRO A 133 16.73 1.71 -20.98
N HIS A 134 16.17 0.52 -21.15
CA HIS A 134 14.98 0.33 -21.99
C HIS A 134 13.75 0.93 -21.32
N ILE A 135 13.62 0.75 -20.00
CA ILE A 135 12.47 1.15 -19.22
C ILE A 135 12.89 2.14 -18.13
N VAL A 136 12.13 3.22 -17.95
CA VAL A 136 12.28 4.15 -16.82
C VAL A 136 11.02 4.10 -15.97
N VAL A 137 11.17 3.84 -14.67
CA VAL A 137 10.06 3.84 -13.71
C VAL A 137 10.33 4.90 -12.66
N GLY A 138 9.37 5.78 -12.35
CA GLY A 138 9.65 6.84 -11.40
C GLY A 138 8.44 7.52 -10.79
N THR A 139 8.73 8.31 -9.75
CA THR A 139 7.77 9.21 -9.12
C THR A 139 7.78 10.58 -9.81
N PRO A 140 6.63 11.26 -9.97
CA PRO A 140 6.52 12.50 -10.74
C PRO A 140 7.59 13.55 -10.43
N GLY A 141 7.74 13.94 -9.16
CA GLY A 141 8.68 14.99 -8.77
C GLY A 141 10.14 14.69 -9.13
N ARG A 142 10.64 13.48 -8.80
CA ARG A 142 12.03 13.11 -9.16
C ARG A 142 12.21 12.98 -10.67
N LEU A 143 11.19 12.54 -11.40
CA LEU A 143 11.27 12.44 -12.85
C LEU A 143 11.39 13.82 -13.50
N VAL A 144 10.60 14.80 -13.03
CA VAL A 144 10.71 16.21 -13.41
C VAL A 144 12.10 16.76 -13.09
N ASP A 145 12.63 16.49 -11.89
CA ASP A 145 13.98 16.94 -11.51
C ASP A 145 15.04 16.45 -12.51
N HIS A 146 14.97 15.19 -12.94
CA HIS A 146 15.91 14.64 -13.92
C HIS A 146 15.69 15.20 -15.31
N LEU A 147 14.44 15.33 -15.76
CA LEU A 147 14.10 15.89 -17.06
C LEU A 147 14.59 17.34 -17.22
N THR A 148 14.60 18.10 -16.12
CA THR A 148 15.03 19.49 -16.11
C THR A 148 16.54 19.64 -15.90
N ASN A 149 17.12 18.89 -14.96
CA ASN A 149 18.47 19.16 -14.46
C ASN A 149 19.53 18.13 -14.90
N THR A 150 19.14 16.98 -15.47
CA THR A 150 20.10 15.95 -15.89
C THR A 150 20.44 16.10 -17.37
N LYS A 151 21.65 16.59 -17.64
CA LYS A 151 22.14 16.79 -19.00
C LYS A 151 22.08 15.50 -19.81
N GLY A 152 21.48 15.57 -20.99
CA GLY A 152 21.39 14.44 -21.93
C GLY A 152 20.27 13.43 -21.63
N PHE A 153 19.53 13.58 -20.53
CA PHE A 153 18.34 12.78 -20.28
C PHE A 153 17.12 13.42 -20.95
N SER A 154 16.33 12.61 -21.66
CA SER A 154 15.11 13.05 -22.33
C SER A 154 14.18 11.87 -22.55
N LEU A 155 12.87 12.10 -22.47
CA LEU A 155 11.84 11.11 -22.77
C LEU A 155 11.19 11.31 -24.15
N ARG A 156 11.78 12.14 -25.03
CA ARG A 156 11.20 12.45 -26.36
C ARG A 156 11.11 11.24 -27.30
N SER A 157 11.85 10.16 -27.03
CA SER A 157 11.89 8.96 -27.88
C SER A 157 11.03 7.80 -27.39
N ILE A 158 10.34 7.93 -26.25
CA ILE A 158 9.54 6.81 -25.70
C ILE A 158 8.39 6.46 -26.64
N LYS A 159 8.05 5.18 -26.70
CA LYS A 159 6.86 4.65 -27.38
C LYS A 159 5.69 4.45 -26.43
N TYR A 160 5.97 4.28 -25.13
CA TYR A 160 4.96 4.04 -24.10
C TYR A 160 5.05 5.02 -22.94
N LEU A 161 3.89 5.52 -22.52
CA LEU A 161 3.70 6.19 -21.25
C LEU A 161 2.67 5.42 -20.42
N VAL A 162 3.03 5.04 -19.20
CA VAL A 162 2.12 4.38 -18.26
C VAL A 162 1.90 5.26 -17.04
N LEU A 163 0.64 5.44 -16.65
CA LEU A 163 0.25 6.07 -15.40
C LEU A 163 -0.40 5.00 -14.52
N ASP A 164 0.34 4.46 -13.56
CA ASP A 164 -0.18 3.46 -12.62
C ASP A 164 -0.68 4.13 -11.33
N GLU A 165 -1.73 3.54 -10.74
CA GLU A 165 -2.50 4.11 -9.64
C GLU A 165 -2.85 5.60 -9.87
N ALA A 166 -3.44 5.89 -11.03
CA ALA A 166 -3.73 7.26 -11.48
C ALA A 166 -4.63 8.06 -10.52
N ASP A 167 -5.57 7.42 -9.83
CA ASP A 167 -6.35 8.06 -8.77
C ASP A 167 -5.50 8.51 -7.59
N ARG A 168 -4.45 7.74 -7.26
CA ARG A 168 -3.50 8.10 -6.20
C ARG A 168 -2.56 9.21 -6.61
N LEU A 169 -2.03 9.16 -7.83
CA LEU A 169 -1.21 10.23 -8.40
C LEU A 169 -1.88 11.60 -8.24
N LEU A 170 -3.18 11.66 -8.53
CA LEU A 170 -3.99 12.89 -8.43
C LEU A 170 -4.47 13.23 -7.02
N SER A 171 -4.43 12.27 -6.09
CA SER A 171 -4.74 12.50 -4.67
C SER A 171 -3.54 13.06 -3.89
N MET A 172 -2.33 12.85 -4.39
CA MET A 172 -1.08 13.35 -3.81
C MET A 172 -0.68 14.70 -4.43
N ASP A 173 -1.60 15.33 -5.15
CA ASP A 173 -1.44 16.63 -5.81
C ASP A 173 -0.28 16.72 -6.81
N TYR A 174 0.12 15.59 -7.43
CA TYR A 174 1.14 15.56 -8.50
C TYR A 174 0.63 16.06 -9.87
N GLU A 175 -0.48 16.79 -9.90
CA GLU A 175 -1.09 17.29 -11.15
C GLU A 175 -0.10 18.15 -11.95
N HIS A 176 0.62 19.03 -11.26
CA HIS A 176 1.58 19.93 -11.89
C HIS A 176 2.75 19.18 -12.53
N GLU A 177 3.36 18.26 -11.80
CA GLU A 177 4.49 17.47 -12.29
C GLU A 177 4.10 16.55 -13.45
N ILE A 178 2.89 15.97 -13.41
CA ILE A 178 2.36 15.17 -14.51
C ILE A 178 2.18 16.04 -15.76
N ASP A 179 1.61 17.24 -15.63
CA ASP A 179 1.45 18.17 -16.74
C ASP A 179 2.80 18.59 -17.35
N GLU A 180 3.85 18.76 -16.53
CA GLU A 180 5.21 19.02 -17.02
C GLU A 180 5.79 17.83 -17.78
N ILE A 181 5.64 16.61 -17.26
CA ILE A 181 6.09 15.40 -17.94
C ILE A 181 5.36 15.25 -19.29
N LEU A 182 4.04 15.46 -19.32
CA LEU A 182 3.23 15.37 -20.55
C LEU A 182 3.68 16.35 -21.64
N LYS A 183 4.27 17.50 -21.29
CA LYS A 183 4.85 18.45 -22.25
C LYS A 183 6.19 17.99 -22.82
N LEU A 184 6.90 17.10 -22.14
CA LEU A 184 8.27 16.67 -22.46
C LEU A 184 8.33 15.30 -23.16
N VAL A 185 7.26 14.52 -23.10
CA VAL A 185 7.09 13.24 -23.82
C VAL A 185 6.51 13.47 -25.23
N PRO A 186 6.71 12.55 -26.20
CA PRO A 186 6.17 12.70 -27.55
C PRO A 186 4.64 12.61 -27.56
N LYS A 187 4.00 13.34 -28.48
CA LYS A 187 2.54 13.28 -28.68
C LYS A 187 2.10 11.95 -29.28
N GLU A 188 2.89 11.41 -30.20
CA GLU A 188 2.66 10.11 -30.81
C GLU A 188 3.35 9.04 -29.96
N ARG A 189 2.54 8.37 -29.16
CA ARG A 189 2.93 7.27 -28.26
C ARG A 189 1.68 6.49 -27.90
N ARG A 190 1.85 5.29 -27.35
CA ARG A 190 0.80 4.53 -26.68
C ARG A 190 0.76 4.95 -25.20
N THR A 191 -0.42 5.27 -24.70
CA THR A 191 -0.63 5.64 -23.30
C THR A 191 -1.53 4.64 -22.60
N TYR A 192 -1.06 4.15 -21.45
CA TYR A 192 -1.82 3.25 -20.59
C TYR A 192 -2.10 3.91 -19.24
N LEU A 193 -3.36 4.00 -18.85
CA LEU A 193 -3.80 4.54 -17.57
C LEU A 193 -4.42 3.41 -16.74
N PHE A 194 -3.79 3.08 -15.62
CA PHE A 194 -4.29 2.09 -14.69
C PHE A 194 -4.70 2.75 -13.38
N SER A 195 -5.91 2.44 -12.92
CA SER A 195 -6.46 3.02 -11.70
C SER A 195 -7.33 1.98 -10.98
N ALA A 196 -7.42 2.09 -9.66
CA ALA A 196 -8.47 1.37 -8.96
C ALA A 196 -9.83 2.02 -9.23
N THR A 197 -9.84 3.36 -9.38
CA THR A 197 -11.09 4.12 -9.38
C THR A 197 -11.12 5.24 -10.42
N MET A 198 -12.32 5.55 -10.94
CA MET A 198 -12.54 6.70 -11.83
C MET A 198 -13.08 7.89 -11.04
N THR A 199 -12.20 8.79 -10.60
CA THR A 199 -12.59 10.09 -10.04
C THR A 199 -12.73 11.13 -11.15
N ASN A 200 -13.35 12.27 -10.86
CA ASN A 200 -13.42 13.39 -11.82
C ASN A 200 -12.03 13.88 -12.24
N LYS A 201 -11.06 13.87 -11.32
CA LYS A 201 -9.66 14.18 -11.62
C LYS A 201 -9.07 13.17 -12.60
N VAL A 202 -9.26 11.86 -12.38
CA VAL A 202 -8.79 10.81 -13.30
C VAL A 202 -9.43 10.94 -14.68
N ALA A 203 -10.72 11.26 -14.75
CA ALA A 203 -11.40 11.50 -16.02
C ALA A 203 -10.85 12.75 -16.76
N LYS A 204 -10.40 13.78 -16.04
CA LYS A 204 -9.72 14.93 -16.64
C LYS A 204 -8.34 14.54 -17.16
N LEU A 205 -7.55 13.82 -16.37
CA LEU A 205 -6.23 13.31 -16.77
C LEU A 205 -6.33 12.41 -18.01
N GLN A 206 -7.34 11.53 -18.05
CA GLN A 206 -7.64 10.68 -19.20
C GLN A 206 -7.73 11.50 -20.50
N ARG A 207 -8.54 12.57 -20.48
CA ARG A 207 -8.75 13.41 -21.67
C ARG A 207 -7.48 14.15 -22.11
N ALA A 208 -6.56 14.40 -21.17
CA ALA A 208 -5.31 15.11 -21.45
C ALA A 208 -4.22 14.20 -22.05
N CYS A 209 -4.20 12.91 -21.69
CA CYS A 209 -3.07 12.03 -22.04
C CYS A 209 -3.39 10.87 -22.99
N LEU A 210 -4.67 10.50 -23.21
CA LEU A 210 -5.05 9.36 -24.07
C LEU A 210 -5.83 9.79 -25.33
N LYS A 211 -5.73 8.99 -26.39
CA LYS A 211 -6.43 9.14 -27.67
C LYS A 211 -7.27 7.90 -28.00
N ASN A 212 -8.60 8.05 -28.03
CA ASN A 212 -9.56 6.96 -28.29
C ASN A 212 -9.27 5.65 -27.50
N PRO A 213 -9.12 5.74 -26.16
CA PRO A 213 -8.67 4.60 -25.38
C PRO A 213 -9.73 3.50 -25.28
N ALA A 214 -9.30 2.25 -25.31
CA ALA A 214 -10.14 1.14 -24.91
C ALA A 214 -10.27 1.13 -23.37
N LYS A 215 -11.49 1.09 -22.86
CA LYS A 215 -11.77 1.09 -21.43
C LYS A 215 -12.10 -0.34 -20.99
N ILE A 216 -11.20 -0.90 -20.18
CA ILE A 216 -11.34 -2.21 -19.57
C ILE A 216 -11.72 -2.00 -18.11
N GLN A 217 -12.84 -2.58 -17.70
CA GLN A 217 -13.33 -2.48 -16.34
C GLN A 217 -13.66 -3.87 -15.84
N VAL A 218 -12.74 -4.45 -15.07
CA VAL A 218 -12.99 -5.73 -14.41
C VAL A 218 -13.89 -5.42 -13.22
N SER A 219 -15.19 -5.57 -13.48
CA SER A 219 -16.24 -5.53 -12.47
C SER A 219 -15.89 -6.51 -11.36
N SER A 220 -15.50 -5.96 -10.23
CA SER A 220 -16.21 -6.32 -9.01
C SER A 220 -16.93 -5.03 -8.62
N LYS A 221 -18.15 -5.12 -8.08
CA LYS A 221 -18.58 -4.14 -7.06
C LYS A 221 -17.38 -3.92 -6.12
N TYR A 222 -17.22 -2.77 -5.46
CA TYR A 222 -16.13 -2.63 -4.48
C TYR A 222 -16.39 -3.60 -3.32
N THR A 223 -16.01 -4.86 -3.53
CA THR A 223 -16.42 -6.02 -2.76
C THR A 223 -15.14 -6.56 -2.20
N THR A 224 -15.08 -6.50 -0.89
CA THR A 224 -14.11 -7.25 -0.11
C THR A 224 -14.22 -8.74 -0.42
N VAL A 225 -13.10 -9.46 -0.41
CA VAL A 225 -13.09 -10.93 -0.54
C VAL A 225 -14.04 -11.59 0.46
N ASP A 226 -14.69 -12.68 0.07
CA ASP A 226 -15.73 -13.32 0.91
C ASP A 226 -15.15 -13.91 2.21
N THR A 227 -13.87 -14.27 2.21
CA THR A 227 -13.14 -14.78 3.38
C THR A 227 -12.80 -13.69 4.41
N LEU A 228 -13.09 -12.41 4.11
CA LEU A 228 -12.81 -11.28 4.99
C LEU A 228 -14.01 -10.93 5.87
N LYS A 229 -13.90 -11.27 7.16
CA LYS A 229 -14.86 -10.86 8.19
C LYS A 229 -14.66 -9.38 8.51
N GLN A 230 -15.68 -8.56 8.29
CA GLN A 230 -15.65 -7.12 8.55
C GLN A 230 -16.65 -6.79 9.65
N GLU A 231 -16.17 -6.09 10.67
CA GLU A 231 -16.96 -5.74 11.85
C GLU A 231 -16.68 -4.28 12.24
N TYR A 232 -17.55 -3.69 13.05
CA TYR A 232 -17.32 -2.38 13.66
C TYR A 232 -17.52 -2.43 15.17
N VAL A 233 -16.91 -1.49 15.90
CA VAL A 233 -17.27 -1.19 17.29
C VAL A 233 -17.69 0.27 17.38
N PHE A 234 -18.79 0.56 18.05
CA PHE A 234 -19.23 1.93 18.25
C PHE A 234 -18.92 2.38 19.69
N VAL A 235 -17.97 3.31 19.83
CA VAL A 235 -17.53 3.77 21.15
C VAL A 235 -17.38 5.29 21.20
N PRO A 236 -17.59 5.93 22.37
CA PRO A 236 -17.24 7.34 22.53
C PRO A 236 -15.76 7.57 22.23
N VAL A 237 -15.43 8.71 21.63
CA VAL A 237 -14.03 9.08 21.29
C VAL A 237 -13.03 8.92 22.46
N LYS A 238 -13.48 9.10 23.71
CA LYS A 238 -12.65 8.95 24.91
C LYS A 238 -12.25 7.50 25.20
N SER A 239 -13.10 6.55 24.82
CA SER A 239 -12.90 5.11 25.05
C SER A 239 -12.19 4.43 23.88
N LYS A 240 -11.79 5.19 22.85
CA LYS A 240 -11.19 4.70 21.61
C LYS A 240 -9.89 3.91 21.83
N ASP A 241 -9.01 4.41 22.69
CA ASP A 241 -7.76 3.70 23.04
C ASP A 241 -8.05 2.41 23.82
N CYS A 242 -9.07 2.41 24.71
CA CYS A 242 -9.48 1.20 25.42
C CYS A 242 -10.06 0.14 24.46
N ALA A 243 -10.89 0.57 23.51
CA ALA A 243 -11.43 -0.31 22.48
C ALA A 243 -10.31 -0.95 21.65
N LEU A 244 -9.28 -0.19 21.26
CA LEU A 244 -8.12 -0.75 20.56
C LEU A 244 -7.39 -1.80 21.41
N VAL A 245 -7.12 -1.51 22.69
CA VAL A 245 -6.41 -2.44 23.58
C VAL A 245 -7.24 -3.71 23.81
N TYR A 246 -8.54 -3.57 24.01
CA TYR A 246 -9.47 -4.70 24.11
C TYR A 246 -9.40 -5.59 22.85
N LEU A 247 -9.55 -5.00 21.67
CA LEU A 247 -9.48 -5.73 20.39
C LEU A 247 -8.14 -6.46 20.20
N LEU A 248 -7.03 -5.83 20.60
CA LEU A 248 -5.70 -6.43 20.49
C LEU A 248 -5.49 -7.58 21.49
N ASN A 249 -6.11 -7.53 22.67
CA ASN A 249 -6.07 -8.62 23.64
C ASN A 249 -6.95 -9.80 23.19
N GLU A 250 -8.17 -9.53 22.71
CA GLU A 250 -9.07 -10.55 22.18
C GLU A 250 -8.50 -11.26 20.95
N LEU A 251 -7.73 -10.53 20.14
CA LEU A 251 -7.10 -11.04 18.93
C LEU A 251 -5.60 -11.32 19.13
N ALA A 252 -5.17 -11.57 20.38
CA ALA A 252 -3.78 -11.84 20.71
C ALA A 252 -3.22 -13.03 19.90
N GLY A 253 -1.94 -12.94 19.55
CA GLY A 253 -1.27 -13.91 18.68
C GLY A 253 -1.45 -13.65 17.18
N SER A 254 -2.34 -12.74 16.78
CA SER A 254 -2.50 -12.34 15.38
C SER A 254 -1.53 -11.23 14.98
N THR A 255 -0.97 -11.30 13.78
CA THR A 255 -0.29 -10.16 13.18
C THR A 255 -1.32 -9.08 12.83
N THR A 256 -1.13 -7.87 13.35
CA THR A 256 -2.15 -6.80 13.28
C THR A 256 -1.60 -5.53 12.66
N MET A 257 -2.33 -4.98 11.70
CA MET A 257 -2.07 -3.65 11.15
C MET A 257 -3.12 -2.65 11.62
N VAL A 258 -2.69 -1.57 12.26
CA VAL A 258 -3.55 -0.52 12.81
C VAL A 258 -3.41 0.76 11.99
N PHE A 259 -4.50 1.21 11.38
CA PHE A 259 -4.53 2.44 10.59
C PHE A 259 -4.98 3.64 11.40
N THR A 260 -4.16 4.68 11.41
CA THR A 260 -4.45 5.99 12.03
C THR A 260 -4.37 7.10 11.00
N ARG A 261 -5.01 8.24 11.30
CA ARG A 261 -5.11 9.38 10.37
C ARG A 261 -3.82 10.20 10.30
N THR A 262 -3.12 10.38 11.42
CA THR A 262 -1.97 11.31 11.49
C THR A 262 -0.68 10.61 11.94
N CYS A 263 0.46 11.15 11.49
CA CYS A 263 1.77 10.66 11.92
C CYS A 263 1.97 10.78 13.44
N GLU A 264 1.39 11.81 14.06
CA GLU A 264 1.44 11.98 15.51
C GLU A 264 0.64 10.89 16.23
N CYS A 265 -0.56 10.56 15.73
CA CYS A 265 -1.38 9.48 16.26
C CYS A 265 -0.65 8.13 16.21
N THR A 266 0.03 7.81 15.09
CA THR A 266 0.82 6.56 15.01
C THR A 266 1.81 6.42 16.17
N ARG A 267 2.49 7.51 16.54
CA ARG A 267 3.49 7.51 17.62
C ARG A 267 2.83 7.42 18.98
N LYS A 268 1.78 8.21 19.21
CA LYS A 268 1.06 8.22 20.49
C LYS A 268 0.49 6.83 20.79
N VAL A 269 -0.20 6.23 19.82
CA VAL A 269 -0.78 4.89 19.96
C VAL A 269 0.31 3.86 20.22
N ALA A 270 1.44 3.91 19.48
CA ALA A 270 2.56 3.00 19.72
C ALA A 270 3.10 3.09 21.16
N MET A 271 3.25 4.31 21.69
CA MET A 271 3.70 4.53 23.07
C MET A 271 2.70 3.99 24.11
N ILE A 272 1.39 4.20 23.88
CA ILE A 272 0.33 3.66 24.74
C ILE A 272 0.43 2.13 24.77
N LEU A 273 0.41 1.49 23.61
CA LEU A 273 0.46 0.02 23.51
C LEU A 273 1.72 -0.56 24.15
N ARG A 274 2.91 0.01 23.89
CA ARG A 274 4.15 -0.45 24.52
C ARG A 274 4.14 -0.30 26.04
N SER A 275 3.57 0.78 26.56
CA SER A 275 3.46 0.97 28.02
C SER A 275 2.54 -0.05 28.69
N LEU A 276 1.66 -0.68 27.92
CA LEU A 276 0.77 -1.75 28.35
C LEU A 276 1.35 -3.15 28.09
N GLY A 277 2.57 -3.25 27.54
CA GLY A 277 3.23 -4.50 27.21
C GLY A 277 2.89 -5.09 25.83
N LEU A 278 2.26 -4.30 24.95
CA LEU A 278 1.93 -4.72 23.59
C LEU A 278 3.02 -4.25 22.61
N ASP A 279 3.59 -5.20 21.86
CA ASP A 279 4.71 -4.98 20.95
C ASP A 279 4.31 -4.28 19.64
N ALA A 280 4.08 -2.97 19.76
CA ALA A 280 3.68 -2.11 18.66
C ALA A 280 4.85 -1.35 18.03
N ILE A 281 4.87 -1.26 16.70
CA ILE A 281 5.85 -0.47 15.94
C ILE A 281 5.17 0.52 15.00
N PRO A 282 5.50 1.83 15.07
CA PRO A 282 4.91 2.82 14.17
C PRO A 282 5.72 2.95 12.87
N ILE A 283 5.02 3.06 11.73
CA ILE A 283 5.57 3.48 10.44
C ILE A 283 4.77 4.68 9.92
N ASN A 284 5.43 5.83 9.78
CA ASN A 284 4.80 7.06 9.29
C ASN A 284 5.69 7.83 8.31
N GLY A 285 5.10 8.75 7.54
CA GLY A 285 5.80 9.50 6.47
C GLY A 285 6.86 10.49 6.96
N GLN A 286 6.94 10.75 8.27
CA GLN A 286 7.98 11.60 8.86
C GLN A 286 9.24 10.81 9.28
N MET A 287 9.24 9.48 9.11
CA MET A 287 10.42 8.64 9.35
C MET A 287 11.33 8.63 8.12
N SER A 288 12.64 8.57 8.34
CA SER A 288 13.60 8.36 7.25
C SER A 288 13.42 6.97 6.65
N GLN A 289 13.79 6.80 5.38
CA GLN A 289 13.65 5.51 4.68
C GLN A 289 14.34 4.35 5.40
N PRO A 290 15.60 4.49 5.90
CA PRO A 290 16.24 3.42 6.65
C PRO A 290 15.47 3.02 7.91
N LYS A 291 14.90 4.00 8.64
CA LYS A 291 14.07 3.74 9.82
C LYS A 291 12.77 3.03 9.45
N ARG A 292 12.13 3.40 8.34
CA ARG A 292 10.93 2.71 7.83
C ARG A 292 11.23 1.25 7.48
N LEU A 293 12.33 1.00 6.78
CA LEU A 293 12.78 -0.34 6.40
C LEU A 293 13.14 -1.17 7.63
N GLY A 294 13.90 -0.61 8.59
CA GLY A 294 14.23 -1.29 9.84
C GLY A 294 12.99 -1.67 10.64
N ALA A 295 12.02 -0.75 10.76
CA ALA A 295 10.75 -1.02 11.43
C ALA A 295 9.94 -2.12 10.72
N LEU A 296 9.90 -2.08 9.39
CA LEU A 296 9.25 -3.11 8.59
C LEU A 296 9.93 -4.47 8.75
N ASN A 297 11.26 -4.52 8.80
CA ASN A 297 12.00 -5.77 9.00
C ASN A 297 11.71 -6.39 10.37
N LYS A 298 11.65 -5.60 11.44
CA LYS A 298 11.23 -6.08 12.77
C LYS A 298 9.82 -6.68 12.75
N PHE A 299 8.90 -6.06 12.00
CA PHE A 299 7.55 -6.60 11.82
C PHE A 299 7.55 -7.90 10.98
N LYS A 300 8.28 -7.94 9.86
CA LYS A 300 8.41 -9.13 9.00
C LYS A 300 9.05 -10.31 9.73
N ALA A 301 10.01 -10.04 10.61
CA ALA A 301 10.69 -11.05 11.42
C ALA A 301 9.83 -11.58 12.58
N GLY A 302 8.65 -10.99 12.84
CA GLY A 302 7.78 -11.37 13.96
C GLY A 302 8.24 -10.84 15.32
N GLU A 303 9.29 -10.02 15.38
CA GLU A 303 9.73 -9.37 16.63
C GLU A 303 8.68 -8.41 17.19
N ARG A 304 7.87 -7.82 16.30
CA ARG A 304 6.75 -6.93 16.64
C ARG A 304 5.51 -7.43 15.90
N SER A 305 4.44 -7.74 16.63
CA SER A 305 3.20 -8.28 16.06
C SER A 305 2.20 -7.20 15.64
N ILE A 306 2.39 -5.94 16.07
CA ILE A 306 1.45 -4.85 15.81
C ILE A 306 2.16 -3.74 15.03
N LEU A 307 1.72 -3.49 13.80
CA LEU A 307 2.22 -2.40 12.95
C LEU A 307 1.19 -1.25 12.90
N ILE A 308 1.58 -0.06 13.35
CA ILE A 308 0.73 1.13 13.32
C ILE A 308 1.17 2.04 12.19
N CYS A 309 0.28 2.39 11.27
CA CYS A 309 0.63 3.21 10.12
C CYS A 309 -0.43 4.23 9.72
N THR A 310 -0.02 5.22 8.94
CA THR A 310 -0.95 6.04 8.14
C THR A 310 -1.15 5.41 6.77
N ASP A 311 -2.20 5.82 6.06
CA ASP A 311 -2.45 5.36 4.69
C ASP A 311 -1.23 5.54 3.79
N VAL A 312 -0.64 6.74 3.80
CA VAL A 312 0.55 7.07 3.00
C VAL A 312 1.73 6.18 3.35
N ALA A 313 1.94 5.92 4.65
CA ALA A 313 3.12 5.19 5.10
C ALA A 313 3.02 3.67 4.87
N SER A 314 1.80 3.14 4.82
CA SER A 314 1.50 1.74 4.45
C SER A 314 1.60 1.47 2.95
N ARG A 315 1.59 2.53 2.13
CA ARG A 315 1.66 2.44 0.68
C ARG A 315 3.12 2.32 0.26
N GLY A 316 3.34 1.58 -0.82
CA GLY A 316 4.66 1.34 -1.39
C GLY A 316 5.48 0.28 -0.65
N LEU A 317 5.47 0.24 0.68
CA LEU A 317 6.19 -0.82 1.39
C LEU A 317 5.59 -2.20 1.06
N ASP A 318 6.45 -3.17 0.73
CA ASP A 318 6.08 -4.57 0.64
C ASP A 318 5.80 -5.09 2.06
N ILE A 319 4.60 -4.82 2.55
CA ILE A 319 4.14 -5.29 3.86
C ILE A 319 3.44 -6.63 3.65
N PRO A 320 3.85 -7.70 4.38
CA PRO A 320 3.21 -8.99 4.25
C PRO A 320 1.73 -8.89 4.60
N SER A 321 0.94 -9.82 4.07
CA SER A 321 -0.46 -9.96 4.47
C SER A 321 -0.53 -10.25 5.97
N VAL A 322 -1.34 -9.46 6.67
CA VAL A 322 -1.59 -9.60 8.12
C VAL A 322 -2.85 -10.39 8.38
N ASP A 323 -3.03 -10.89 9.60
CA ASP A 323 -4.23 -11.62 10.01
C ASP A 323 -5.38 -10.65 10.30
N VAL A 324 -5.07 -9.53 10.97
CA VAL A 324 -6.05 -8.55 11.43
C VAL A 324 -5.72 -7.14 10.93
N VAL A 325 -6.74 -6.42 10.46
CA VAL A 325 -6.68 -4.98 10.20
C VAL A 325 -7.58 -4.25 11.18
N VAL A 326 -7.06 -3.25 11.87
CA VAL A 326 -7.86 -2.35 12.72
C VAL A 326 -7.86 -0.95 12.11
N ASN A 327 -9.03 -0.47 11.70
CA ASN A 327 -9.21 0.94 11.38
C ASN A 327 -9.43 1.69 12.70
N TYR A 328 -8.33 2.11 13.33
CA TYR A 328 -8.42 2.97 14.51
C TYR A 328 -9.12 4.28 14.14
N ASP A 329 -8.70 4.95 13.07
CA ASP A 329 -9.46 6.08 12.51
C ASP A 329 -10.19 5.66 11.23
N ILE A 330 -11.48 5.98 11.11
CA ILE A 330 -12.23 5.75 9.86
C ILE A 330 -11.60 6.58 8.71
N PRO A 331 -11.36 5.96 7.53
CA PRO A 331 -10.80 6.66 6.40
C PRO A 331 -11.72 7.78 5.91
N MET A 332 -11.14 8.88 5.43
CA MET A 332 -11.93 10.03 4.93
C MET A 332 -12.61 9.73 3.60
N ASN A 333 -12.07 8.79 2.82
CA ASN A 333 -12.64 8.30 1.58
C ASN A 333 -13.03 6.82 1.74
N SER A 334 -14.25 6.45 1.38
CA SER A 334 -14.74 5.07 1.48
C SER A 334 -13.90 4.09 0.65
N LYS A 335 -13.25 4.54 -0.43
CA LYS A 335 -12.34 3.71 -1.24
C LYS A 335 -11.07 3.32 -0.49
N ASP A 336 -10.57 4.18 0.39
CA ASP A 336 -9.39 3.86 1.20
C ASP A 336 -9.68 2.70 2.17
N TYR A 337 -10.93 2.52 2.59
CA TYR A 337 -11.34 1.37 3.39
C TYR A 337 -10.98 0.04 2.71
N ILE A 338 -11.33 -0.11 1.42
CA ILE A 338 -11.03 -1.31 0.63
C ILE A 338 -9.51 -1.58 0.59
N HIS A 339 -8.70 -0.52 0.43
CA HIS A 339 -7.25 -0.65 0.41
C HIS A 339 -6.64 -1.05 1.77
N ARG A 340 -7.24 -0.59 2.86
CA ARG A 340 -6.82 -0.93 4.22
C ARG A 340 -7.18 -2.38 4.55
N VAL A 341 -8.45 -2.75 4.37
CA VAL A 341 -8.90 -4.11 4.71
C VAL A 341 -8.35 -5.16 3.76
N GLY A 342 -8.00 -4.79 2.53
CA GLY A 342 -7.24 -5.62 1.59
C GLY A 342 -5.78 -5.89 2.00
N ARG A 343 -5.34 -5.52 3.20
CA ARG A 343 -4.05 -5.93 3.80
C ARG A 343 -4.14 -7.28 4.53
N THR A 344 -5.35 -7.73 4.83
CA THR A 344 -5.64 -9.08 5.31
C THR A 344 -6.34 -9.90 4.21
N ALA A 345 -6.63 -11.17 4.49
CA ALA A 345 -7.35 -12.10 3.61
C ALA A 345 -6.76 -12.21 2.18
N ARG A 346 -5.43 -12.21 2.05
CA ARG A 346 -4.74 -12.39 0.75
C ARG A 346 -4.42 -13.86 0.48
N ALA A 347 -4.30 -14.20 -0.80
CA ALA A 347 -3.89 -15.52 -1.29
C ALA A 347 -4.77 -16.68 -0.74
N GLY A 348 -6.09 -16.47 -0.71
CA GLY A 348 -7.07 -17.47 -0.27
C GLY A 348 -7.22 -17.64 1.24
N ARG A 349 -6.44 -16.91 2.06
CA ARG A 349 -6.57 -16.95 3.52
C ARG A 349 -7.81 -16.18 4.00
N SER A 350 -8.34 -16.57 5.15
CA SER A 350 -9.32 -15.76 5.89
C SER A 350 -8.65 -14.59 6.59
N GLY A 351 -9.41 -13.53 6.84
CA GLY A 351 -8.92 -12.35 7.52
C GLY A 351 -10.01 -11.64 8.30
N ARG A 352 -9.61 -10.78 9.24
CA ARG A 352 -10.55 -9.96 10.02
C ARG A 352 -10.21 -8.48 9.93
N ALA A 353 -11.23 -7.65 9.75
CA ALA A 353 -11.11 -6.20 9.77
C ALA A 353 -12.11 -5.60 10.76
N VAL A 354 -11.62 -4.83 11.74
CA VAL A 354 -12.47 -4.16 12.74
C VAL A 354 -12.30 -2.64 12.63
N SER A 355 -13.41 -1.92 12.52
CA SER A 355 -13.43 -0.46 12.46
C SER A 355 -13.91 0.15 13.77
N ILE A 356 -13.11 1.04 14.38
CA ILE A 356 -13.52 1.78 15.58
C ILE A 356 -14.25 3.04 15.14
N VAL A 357 -15.57 3.06 15.32
CA VAL A 357 -16.46 4.15 14.92
C VAL A 357 -16.80 4.98 16.15
N THR A 358 -16.62 6.29 16.07
CA THR A 358 -17.04 7.23 17.12
C THR A 358 -18.28 8.02 16.70
N GLN A 359 -18.83 8.81 17.62
CA GLN A 359 -19.95 9.71 17.34
C GLN A 359 -19.68 10.70 16.19
N TYR A 360 -18.41 10.95 15.87
CA TYR A 360 -18.00 11.87 14.78
C TYR A 360 -17.78 11.17 13.43
N ASP A 361 -17.71 9.83 13.42
CA ASP A 361 -17.34 9.06 12.23
C ASP A 361 -18.55 8.47 11.49
N ILE A 362 -19.77 8.60 12.04
CA ILE A 362 -21.00 7.95 11.51
C ILE A 362 -21.18 8.23 10.02
N GLY A 363 -21.06 9.49 9.59
CA GLY A 363 -21.21 9.86 8.18
C GLY A 363 -20.14 9.24 7.26
N LEU A 364 -18.91 9.07 7.74
CA LEU A 364 -17.85 8.39 6.98
C LEU A 364 -18.09 6.89 6.91
N PHE A 365 -18.54 6.30 8.02
CA PHE A 365 -18.85 4.88 8.13
C PHE A 365 -20.02 4.47 7.22
N LEU A 366 -21.10 5.25 7.18
CA LEU A 366 -22.24 4.98 6.30
C LEU A 366 -21.86 5.01 4.82
N ARG A 367 -20.95 5.90 4.41
CA ARG A 367 -20.42 5.91 3.03
C ARG A 367 -19.59 4.68 2.70
N ILE A 368 -18.98 4.04 3.71
CA ILE A 368 -18.26 2.77 3.54
C ILE A 368 -19.29 1.66 3.28
N GLU A 369 -20.32 1.55 4.13
CA GLU A 369 -21.41 0.57 3.97
C GLU A 369 -22.12 0.70 2.62
N GLU A 370 -22.38 1.94 2.19
CA GLU A 370 -22.96 2.25 0.88
C GLU A 370 -22.05 1.77 -0.26
N LEU A 371 -20.73 2.02 -0.17
CA LEU A 371 -19.77 1.60 -1.18
C LEU A 371 -19.68 0.07 -1.30
N ILE A 372 -19.68 -0.65 -0.17
CA ILE A 372 -19.59 -2.11 -0.15
C ILE A 372 -20.94 -2.80 -0.39
N GLY A 373 -22.05 -2.05 -0.33
CA GLY A 373 -23.39 -2.55 -0.55
C GLY A 373 -23.91 -3.49 0.54
N LYS A 374 -23.34 -3.46 1.75
CA LYS A 374 -23.76 -4.28 2.90
C LYS A 374 -23.58 -3.55 4.22
N LYS A 375 -24.44 -3.90 5.19
CA LYS A 375 -24.29 -3.48 6.58
C LYS A 375 -23.24 -4.33 7.27
N LEU A 376 -22.34 -3.69 8.01
CA LEU A 376 -21.31 -4.39 8.76
C LEU A 376 -21.88 -4.80 10.13
N PRO A 377 -21.68 -6.05 10.58
CA PRO A 377 -22.06 -6.45 11.93
C PRO A 377 -21.20 -5.74 12.98
N GLU A 378 -21.78 -5.54 14.17
CA GLU A 378 -21.05 -5.08 15.34
C GLU A 378 -20.18 -6.21 15.89
N PHE A 379 -18.95 -5.89 16.26
CA PHE A 379 -18.05 -6.80 16.95
C PHE A 379 -18.56 -6.98 18.40
N PRO A 380 -18.69 -8.22 18.89
CA PRO A 380 -19.18 -8.48 20.23
C PRO A 380 -18.13 -8.08 21.27
N MET A 381 -18.19 -6.82 21.71
CA MET A 381 -17.30 -6.25 22.72
C MET A 381 -17.98 -6.31 24.08
N ASP A 382 -17.34 -6.94 25.07
CA ASP A 382 -17.80 -6.90 26.45
C ASP A 382 -17.44 -5.55 27.07
N ASP A 383 -18.47 -4.76 27.38
CA ASP A 383 -18.32 -3.42 27.93
C ASP A 383 -17.75 -3.41 29.35
N GLU A 384 -18.02 -4.44 30.15
CA GLU A 384 -17.48 -4.55 31.51
C GLU A 384 -16.00 -4.89 31.48
N GLU A 385 -15.58 -5.85 30.65
CA GLU A 385 -14.16 -6.16 30.47
C GLU A 385 -13.38 -4.98 29.87
N ARG A 386 -13.97 -4.26 28.91
CA ARG A 386 -13.37 -3.04 28.37
C ARG A 386 -13.20 -1.97 29.44
N LYS A 387 -14.18 -1.78 30.34
CA LYS A 387 -14.10 -0.82 31.45
C LYS A 387 -12.97 -1.15 32.42
N LEU A 388 -12.70 -2.44 32.68
CA LEU A 388 -11.57 -2.86 33.52
C LEU A 388 -10.21 -2.38 32.97
N LEU A 389 -10.12 -2.10 31.67
CA LEU A 389 -8.91 -1.56 31.04
C LEU A 389 -8.79 -0.04 31.18
N GLU A 390 -9.86 0.70 31.52
CA GLU A 390 -9.89 2.16 31.46
C GLU A 390 -8.82 2.83 32.32
N GLU A 391 -8.63 2.37 33.56
CA GLU A 391 -7.64 2.95 34.47
C GLU A 391 -6.21 2.78 33.91
N ARG A 392 -5.86 1.55 33.49
CA ARG A 392 -4.54 1.23 32.94
C ARG A 392 -4.27 1.99 31.64
N VAL A 393 -5.27 2.06 30.76
CA VAL A 393 -5.17 2.77 29.48
C VAL A 393 -5.07 4.28 29.71
N SER A 394 -5.81 4.83 30.67
CA SER A 394 -5.73 6.26 31.00
C SER A 394 -4.33 6.64 31.52
N GLU A 395 -3.72 5.78 32.34
CA GLU A 395 -2.35 6.01 32.81
C GLU A 395 -1.34 5.92 31.65
N ALA A 396 -1.48 4.92 30.77
CA ALA A 396 -0.69 4.79 29.55
C ALA A 396 -0.81 6.04 28.64
N GLN A 397 -2.02 6.59 28.49
CA GLN A 397 -2.27 7.84 27.74
C GLN A 397 -1.52 9.03 28.34
N ARG A 398 -1.49 9.16 29.68
CA ARG A 398 -0.77 10.23 30.38
C ARG A 398 0.74 10.12 30.13
N ILE A 399 1.30 8.92 30.31
CA ILE A 399 2.73 8.64 30.06
C ILE A 399 3.10 8.98 28.62
N ALA A 400 2.31 8.50 27.64
CA ALA A 400 2.55 8.78 26.22
C ALA A 400 2.49 10.29 25.92
N THR A 401 1.54 11.02 26.51
CA THR A 401 1.41 12.47 26.33
C THR A 401 2.59 13.24 26.93
N MET A 402 3.08 12.83 28.11
CA MET A 402 4.27 13.41 28.73
C MET A 402 5.52 13.19 27.86
N LYS A 403 5.78 11.96 27.42
CA LYS A 403 6.91 11.63 26.54
C LYS A 403 6.89 12.41 25.21
N MET A 404 5.71 12.59 24.63
CA MET A 404 5.55 13.37 23.39
C MET A 404 5.86 14.86 23.60
N ARG A 405 5.49 15.43 24.76
CA ARG A 405 5.80 16.83 25.11
C ARG A 405 7.30 17.06 25.34
N GLU A 406 7.97 16.15 26.04
CA GLU A 406 9.42 16.22 26.28
C GLU A 406 10.21 16.22 24.97
N ARG A 407 9.85 15.35 24.02
CA ARG A 407 10.43 15.33 22.67
C ARG A 407 10.15 16.61 21.87
N GLY A 408 8.97 17.20 22.02
CA GLY A 408 8.61 18.48 21.39
C GLY A 408 9.40 19.66 21.94
N GLY A 409 9.68 19.67 23.25
CA GLY A 409 10.48 20.70 23.93
C GLY A 409 11.96 20.65 23.56
N MET A 410 12.53 19.45 23.43
CA MET A 410 13.93 19.24 23.05
C MET A 410 14.26 19.77 21.64
N ARG A 411 13.29 19.76 20.72
CA ARG A 411 13.41 20.34 19.37
C ARG A 411 13.51 21.87 19.35
N LYS A 412 13.01 22.58 20.38
CA LYS A 412 13.18 24.04 20.49
C LYS A 412 14.55 24.45 21.05
N GLY A 413 15.27 23.55 21.76
CA GLY A 413 16.58 23.82 22.35
C GLY A 413 17.79 23.40 21.51
N LYS A 414 17.66 22.41 20.63
CA LYS A 414 18.76 21.90 19.79
C LYS A 414 18.62 22.34 18.32
N LYS A 415 18.94 23.61 18.04
CA LYS A 415 19.28 24.09 16.68
C LYS A 415 20.79 24.15 16.43
N ARG A 416 21.59 23.46 17.25
CA ARG A 416 23.03 23.27 17.07
C ARG A 416 23.42 21.83 17.43
N ARG A 417 24.11 21.18 16.50
CA ARG A 417 24.64 19.80 16.48
C ARG A 417 23.63 18.72 16.07
N GLY A 418 23.76 18.32 14.81
CA GLY A 418 23.30 17.02 14.33
C GLY A 418 24.18 15.93 14.93
N THR A 419 23.52 14.98 15.57
CA THR A 419 24.01 13.62 15.77
C THR A 419 22.81 12.74 16.06
N ASP A 420 22.73 11.66 15.29
CA ASP A 420 21.83 10.53 15.45
C ASP A 420 21.91 9.94 16.86
N GLY A 421 20.75 9.59 17.40
CA GLY A 421 20.59 8.91 18.68
C GLY A 421 19.11 8.63 18.89
N ASP A 422 18.59 7.58 18.26
CA ASP A 422 17.18 7.19 18.28
C ASP A 422 17.04 5.66 18.47
N ASP A 423 17.91 5.06 19.31
CA ASP A 423 17.92 3.62 19.63
C ASP A 423 17.53 3.29 21.09
N GLU A 424 16.94 4.23 21.85
CA GLU A 424 16.58 3.97 23.27
C GLU A 424 15.09 3.67 23.48
N ASP A 425 14.57 2.57 22.96
CA ASP A 425 13.25 2.06 23.36
C ASP A 425 13.13 0.52 23.30
N ASP A 426 14.24 -0.23 23.42
CA ASP A 426 14.26 -1.70 23.34
C ASP A 426 14.45 -2.45 24.69
N HIS A 427 14.40 -1.79 25.85
CA HIS A 427 14.49 -2.49 27.15
C HIS A 427 13.49 -2.02 28.21
N ILE A 428 12.24 -2.48 28.13
CA ILE A 428 11.41 -2.70 29.32
C ILE A 428 10.62 -4.01 29.14
N VAL A 429 11.24 -5.14 29.48
CA VAL A 429 10.53 -6.40 29.75
C VAL A 429 10.87 -6.88 31.17
N ALA A 430 9.82 -6.96 31.98
CA ALA A 430 9.63 -7.77 33.19
C ALA A 430 10.75 -7.83 34.25
N LYS A 431 10.65 -6.96 35.27
CA LYS A 431 10.96 -7.32 36.67
C LYS A 431 9.97 -6.69 37.64
N ARG A 432 8.84 -7.35 37.86
CA ARG A 432 8.11 -7.29 39.12
C ARG A 432 7.67 -8.71 39.47
N SER A 433 8.54 -9.43 40.20
CA SER A 433 8.15 -10.68 40.84
C SER A 433 7.10 -10.36 41.90
N PHE A 434 5.92 -10.95 41.79
CA PHE A 434 4.99 -11.05 42.90
C PHE A 434 5.67 -11.82 44.04
N GLY A 435 5.82 -11.17 45.20
CA GLY A 435 6.36 -11.78 46.41
C GLY A 435 5.40 -12.83 46.94
N GLY A 436 5.74 -14.10 46.72
CA GLY A 436 5.11 -15.23 47.41
C GLY A 436 5.45 -15.18 48.91
N LYS A 437 4.42 -15.02 49.75
CA LYS A 437 4.54 -15.21 51.20
C LYS A 437 4.89 -16.68 51.48
N LYS A 438 6.11 -16.93 51.93
CA LYS A 438 6.49 -18.21 52.55
C LYS A 438 5.68 -18.41 53.84
N GLN A 439 4.87 -19.47 53.88
CA GLN A 439 4.40 -20.05 55.13
C GLN A 439 5.60 -20.58 55.92
N LYS A 440 5.76 -20.13 57.16
CA LYS A 440 6.64 -20.75 58.15
C LYS A 440 5.92 -21.96 58.73
N GLY A 441 6.47 -23.15 58.51
CA GLY A 441 6.11 -24.35 59.25
C GLY A 441 6.53 -24.22 60.71
N PHE A 442 5.62 -24.55 61.63
CA PHE A 442 5.95 -24.82 63.01
C PHE A 442 6.41 -26.27 63.15
N ALA A 443 7.52 -26.46 63.85
CA ALA A 443 8.03 -27.75 64.26
C ALA A 443 7.33 -28.22 65.55
N ARG A 444 6.69 -29.39 65.50
CA ARG A 444 6.96 -30.56 66.36
C ARG A 444 6.12 -31.74 65.91
#